data_AF-A0A9P9DHU2-F1
#
_entry.id   AF-A0A9P9DHU2-F1
#
_cell.length_a   1.000
_cell.length_b   1.000
_cell.length_c   1.000
_cell.angle_alpha   90.00
_cell.angle_beta   90.00
_cell.angle_gamma   90.00
#
_symmetry.space_group_name_H-M   'P 1'
#
loop_
_entity.id
_entity.type
_entity.pdbx_description
1 polymer ?
#
loop_
_entity_poly.entity_id
_entity_poly.type
_entity_poly.pdbx_seq_one_letter_code
_entity_poly.pdbx_strand_id
1 'polypeptide(L)'
;DTSYSTRIRDNQRRSRARRKDLIEQLQNRVHEFEIKGVSATQEMQRAARKVDQENTRLRALLSLHGISHEEVDTYLRSFDEIRDRLDSSTVVANNLLPVQDGVLEVKNTSTCFCAPTTRVRDQSPNSGLEISCETAATIIADMRGDGDKERVRASLGCRKGEECNVKNTIVLQIMDER
;
A
#
# COMPACT_ATOMS: atom_id res chain seq x y z
N ASP A 1 -10.66 4.13 -55.07
CA ASP A 1 -11.22 4.15 -53.69
C ASP A 1 -11.31 2.81 -52.96
N THR A 2 -11.24 1.66 -53.64
CA THR A 2 -11.24 0.32 -53.01
C THR A 2 -10.02 0.04 -52.11
N SER A 3 -8.85 0.60 -52.41
CA SER A 3 -7.60 0.40 -51.62
C SER A 3 -7.66 1.04 -50.22
N TYR A 4 -8.24 2.25 -50.10
CA TYR A 4 -8.34 2.96 -48.82
C TYR A 4 -9.36 2.31 -47.88
N SER A 5 -10.55 1.94 -48.39
CA SER A 5 -11.57 1.22 -47.63
C SER A 5 -11.05 -0.12 -47.08
N THR A 6 -10.25 -0.86 -47.85
CA THR A 6 -9.66 -2.13 -47.40
C THR A 6 -8.66 -1.92 -46.27
N ARG A 7 -7.81 -0.89 -46.34
CA ARG A 7 -6.86 -0.54 -45.28
C ARG A 7 -7.54 -0.14 -43.97
N ILE A 8 -8.66 0.59 -44.03
CA ILE A 8 -9.43 0.95 -42.83
C ILE A 8 -9.97 -0.31 -42.15
N ARG A 9 -10.58 -1.23 -42.90
CA ARG A 9 -11.11 -2.48 -42.35
C ARG A 9 -10.01 -3.34 -41.73
N ASP A 10 -8.85 -3.43 -42.37
CA ASP A 10 -7.70 -4.17 -41.84
C ASP A 10 -7.13 -3.54 -40.57
N ASN A 11 -7.03 -2.21 -40.52
CA ASN A 11 -6.61 -1.53 -39.30
C ASN A 11 -7.61 -1.78 -38.17
N GLN A 12 -8.91 -1.65 -38.46
CA GLN A 12 -9.98 -1.95 -37.51
C GLN A 12 -9.93 -3.41 -37.02
N ARG A 13 -9.70 -4.37 -37.92
CA ARG A 13 -9.55 -5.79 -37.59
C ARG A 13 -8.35 -6.01 -36.68
N ARG A 14 -7.20 -5.42 -37.00
CA ARG A 14 -5.96 -5.52 -36.19
C ARG A 14 -6.12 -4.87 -34.82
N SER A 15 -6.79 -3.73 -34.74
CA SER A 15 -7.07 -3.06 -33.47
C SER A 15 -8.00 -3.89 -32.59
N ARG A 16 -9.08 -4.43 -33.17
CA ARG A 16 -9.99 -5.37 -32.47
C ARG A 16 -9.27 -6.64 -32.02
N ALA A 17 -8.39 -7.21 -32.85
CA ALA A 17 -7.58 -8.36 -32.50
C ALA A 17 -6.65 -8.07 -31.31
N ARG A 18 -5.85 -6.99 -31.36
CA ARG A 18 -4.99 -6.60 -30.23
C ARG A 18 -5.77 -6.34 -28.94
N ARG A 19 -6.95 -5.71 -29.04
CA ARG A 19 -7.81 -5.48 -27.89
C ARG A 19 -8.34 -6.79 -27.31
N LYS A 20 -8.74 -7.74 -28.17
CA LYS A 20 -9.16 -9.07 -27.75
C LYS A 20 -8.02 -9.80 -27.03
N ASP A 21 -6.84 -9.83 -27.63
CA ASP A 21 -5.66 -10.50 -27.07
C ASP A 21 -5.27 -9.89 -25.70
N LEU A 22 -5.33 -8.56 -25.57
CA LEU A 22 -5.08 -7.89 -24.29
C LEU A 22 -6.13 -8.25 -23.23
N ILE A 23 -7.42 -8.24 -23.60
CA ILE A 23 -8.50 -8.61 -22.67
C ILE A 23 -8.31 -10.05 -22.19
N GLU A 24 -8.00 -10.97 -23.11
CA GLU A 24 -7.76 -12.37 -22.80
C GLU A 24 -6.55 -12.55 -21.86
N GLN A 25 -5.44 -11.86 -22.14
CA GLN A 25 -4.27 -11.86 -21.26
C GLN A 25 -4.59 -11.34 -19.86
N LEU A 26 -5.37 -10.25 -19.76
CA LEU A 26 -5.78 -9.70 -18.47
C LEU A 26 -6.71 -10.66 -17.72
N GLN A 27 -7.68 -11.27 -18.38
CA GLN A 27 -8.57 -12.27 -17.79
C GLN A 27 -7.79 -13.47 -17.26
N ASN A 28 -6.84 -13.99 -18.03
CA ASN A 28 -5.99 -15.10 -17.60
C ASN A 28 -5.18 -14.75 -16.36
N ARG A 29 -4.62 -13.53 -16.32
CA ARG A 29 -3.81 -13.07 -15.19
C ARG A 29 -4.65 -12.81 -13.94
N VAL A 30 -5.86 -12.28 -14.07
CA VAL A 30 -6.83 -12.15 -12.96
C VAL A 30 -7.17 -13.53 -12.41
N HIS A 31 -7.53 -14.48 -13.28
CA HIS A 31 -7.87 -15.84 -12.88
C HIS A 31 -6.71 -16.56 -12.16
N GLU A 32 -5.47 -16.38 -12.66
CA GLU A 32 -4.27 -16.91 -12.00
C GLU A 32 -4.12 -16.35 -10.58
N PHE A 33 -4.34 -15.04 -10.39
CA PHE A 33 -4.28 -14.44 -9.06
C PHE A 33 -5.41 -14.91 -8.15
N GLU A 34 -6.62 -15.10 -8.67
CA GLU A 34 -7.74 -15.67 -7.91
C GLU A 34 -7.42 -17.08 -7.42
N ILE A 35 -6.96 -17.97 -8.31
CA ILE A 35 -6.57 -19.34 -7.95
C ILE A 35 -5.45 -19.33 -6.90
N LYS A 36 -4.40 -18.54 -7.13
CA LYS A 36 -3.26 -18.46 -6.20
C LYS A 36 -3.67 -17.90 -4.85
N GLY A 37 -4.53 -16.88 -4.81
CA GLY A 37 -5.07 -16.32 -3.58
C GLY A 37 -5.89 -17.33 -2.79
N VAL A 38 -6.72 -18.14 -3.47
CA VAL A 38 -7.49 -19.22 -2.84
C VAL A 38 -6.57 -20.31 -2.29
N SER A 39 -5.58 -20.77 -3.06
CA SER A 39 -4.63 -21.80 -2.62
C SER A 39 -3.83 -21.35 -1.40
N ALA A 40 -3.27 -20.13 -1.45
CA ALA A 40 -2.49 -19.57 -0.34
C ALA A 40 -3.35 -19.43 0.93
N THR A 41 -4.59 -18.96 0.80
CA THR A 41 -5.53 -18.87 1.93
C THR A 41 -5.84 -20.25 2.50
N GLN A 42 -6.00 -21.26 1.64
CA GLN A 42 -6.27 -22.63 2.07
C GLN A 42 -5.08 -23.24 2.82
N GLU A 43 -3.86 -23.01 2.36
CA GLU A 43 -2.63 -23.44 3.03
C GLU A 43 -2.47 -22.79 4.41
N MET A 44 -2.67 -21.47 4.50
CA MET A 44 -2.68 -20.74 5.77
C MET A 44 -3.71 -21.33 6.73
N GLN A 45 -4.93 -21.60 6.27
CA GLN A 45 -5.98 -22.22 7.09
C GLN A 45 -5.62 -23.64 7.54
N ARG A 46 -4.98 -24.46 6.69
CA ARG A 46 -4.51 -25.80 7.08
C ARG A 46 -3.43 -25.71 8.16
N ALA A 47 -2.46 -24.80 7.99
CA ALA A 47 -1.42 -24.57 8.98
C ALA A 47 -2.01 -24.09 10.31
N ALA A 48 -2.94 -23.13 10.29
CA ALA A 48 -3.64 -22.64 11.47
C ALA A 48 -4.36 -23.77 12.23
N ARG A 49 -5.11 -24.62 11.52
CA ARG A 49 -5.77 -25.79 12.14
C ARG A 49 -4.78 -26.76 12.77
N LYS A 50 -3.63 -26.98 12.15
CA LYS A 50 -2.59 -27.88 12.70
C LYS A 50 -2.01 -27.31 13.99
N VAL A 51 -1.68 -26.02 14.00
CA VAL A 51 -1.17 -25.31 15.18
C VAL A 51 -2.19 -25.31 16.31
N ASP A 52 -3.47 -25.10 16.00
CA ASP A 52 -4.55 -25.13 17.00
C ASP A 52 -4.70 -26.53 17.64
N GLN A 53 -4.63 -27.59 16.84
CA GLN A 53 -4.65 -28.97 17.36
C GLN A 53 -3.43 -29.27 18.24
N GLU A 54 -2.25 -28.81 17.83
CA GLU A 54 -1.03 -28.96 18.61
C GLU A 54 -1.13 -28.18 19.93
N ASN A 55 -1.56 -26.92 19.89
CA ASN A 55 -1.80 -26.10 21.08
C ASN A 55 -2.83 -26.74 22.02
N THR A 56 -3.89 -27.34 21.50
CA THR A 56 -4.88 -28.07 22.30
C THR A 56 -4.21 -29.24 23.03
N ARG A 57 -3.40 -30.03 22.33
CA ARG A 57 -2.67 -31.17 22.93
C ARG A 57 -1.63 -30.73 23.94
N LEU A 58 -0.89 -29.66 23.64
CA LEU A 58 0.10 -29.09 24.56
C LEU A 58 -0.56 -28.55 25.83
N ARG A 59 -1.66 -27.81 25.69
CA ARG A 59 -2.46 -27.33 26.84
C ARG A 59 -3.00 -28.48 27.67
N ALA A 60 -3.44 -29.57 27.05
CA ALA A 60 -3.87 -30.78 27.77
C ALA A 60 -2.72 -31.47 28.51
N LEU A 61 -1.53 -31.56 27.90
CA LEU A 61 -0.33 -32.10 28.52
C LEU A 61 0.11 -31.27 29.74
N LEU A 62 0.09 -29.93 29.62
CA LEU A 62 0.39 -29.03 30.74
C LEU A 62 -0.61 -29.22 31.88
N SER A 63 -1.90 -29.38 31.57
CA SER A 63 -2.92 -29.71 32.57
C SER A 63 -2.65 -31.03 33.27
N LEU A 64 -2.16 -32.05 32.56
CA LEU A 64 -1.74 -33.32 33.17
C LEU A 64 -0.57 -33.12 34.15
N HIS A 65 0.32 -32.19 33.85
CA HIS A 65 1.45 -31.81 34.73
C HIS A 65 1.07 -30.82 35.85
N GLY A 66 -0.23 -30.53 36.03
CA GLY A 66 -0.74 -29.70 37.12
C GLY A 66 -0.82 -28.21 36.82
N ILE A 67 -0.58 -27.79 35.58
CA ILE A 67 -0.70 -26.40 35.15
C ILE A 67 -2.08 -26.20 34.52
N SER A 68 -2.94 -25.43 35.17
CA SER A 68 -4.30 -25.17 34.69
C SER A 68 -4.32 -24.30 33.42
N HIS A 69 -5.40 -24.39 32.63
CA HIS A 69 -5.57 -23.51 31.47
C HIS A 69 -5.59 -22.02 31.85
N GLU A 70 -6.05 -21.68 33.06
CA GLU A 70 -6.11 -20.30 33.54
C GLU A 70 -4.73 -19.72 33.88
N GLU A 71 -3.82 -20.55 34.40
CA GLU A 71 -2.41 -20.15 34.58
C GLU A 71 -1.73 -19.91 33.23
N VAL A 72 -1.99 -20.77 32.23
CA VAL A 72 -1.48 -20.57 30.87
C VAL A 72 -2.02 -19.26 30.28
N ASP A 73 -3.33 -18.98 30.44
CA ASP A 73 -3.93 -17.76 29.91
C ASP A 73 -3.41 -16.50 30.62
N THR A 74 -3.20 -16.57 31.94
CA THR A 74 -2.59 -15.49 32.72
C THR A 74 -1.16 -15.22 32.24
N TYR A 75 -0.38 -16.28 32.02
CA TYR A 75 0.97 -16.18 31.48
C TYR A 75 0.97 -15.56 30.08
N LEU A 76 0.08 -15.98 29.18
CA LEU A 76 -0.02 -15.42 27.82
C LEU A 76 -0.44 -13.95 27.82
N ARG A 77 -1.42 -13.57 28.66
CA ARG A 77 -1.85 -12.17 28.83
C ARG A 77 -0.72 -11.26 29.29
N SER A 78 0.20 -11.78 30.12
CA SER A 78 1.37 -10.98 30.54
C SER A 78 2.25 -10.56 29.36
N PHE A 79 2.35 -11.36 28.30
CA PHE A 79 3.08 -10.97 27.08
C PHE A 79 2.34 -9.94 26.23
N ASP A 80 1.01 -10.05 26.14
CA ASP A 80 0.19 -9.05 25.44
C ASP A 80 0.29 -7.68 26.12
N GLU A 81 0.25 -7.63 27.46
CA GLU A 81 0.44 -6.38 28.21
C GLU A 81 1.84 -5.77 28.02
N ILE A 82 2.88 -6.62 27.93
CA ILE A 82 4.25 -6.15 27.64
C ILE A 82 4.34 -5.59 26.22
N ARG A 83 3.72 -6.26 25.23
CA ARG A 83 3.66 -5.77 23.84
C ARG A 83 2.91 -4.45 23.74
N ASP A 84 1.73 -4.35 24.37
CA ASP A 84 0.91 -3.14 24.32
C ASP A 84 1.60 -1.94 25.00
N ARG A 85 2.42 -2.19 26.03
CA ARG A 85 3.29 -1.16 26.62
C ARG A 85 4.42 -0.73 25.69
N LEU A 86 5.01 -1.65 24.94
CA LEU A 86 6.07 -1.33 23.97
C LEU A 86 5.53 -0.53 22.77
N ASP A 87 4.33 -0.86 22.30
CA ASP A 87 3.64 -0.15 21.21
C ASP A 87 3.08 1.21 21.67
N SER A 88 2.70 1.36 22.94
CA SER A 88 2.28 2.66 23.50
C SER A 88 3.44 3.62 23.79
N SER A 89 4.68 3.11 23.88
CA SER A 89 5.84 3.89 24.31
C SER A 89 6.78 4.32 23.16
N THR A 90 6.44 4.05 21.89
CA THR A 90 7.18 4.53 20.71
C THR A 90 6.75 5.95 20.30
N VAL A 91 6.82 6.88 21.25
CA VAL A 91 7.26 8.24 20.99
C VAL A 91 8.60 8.35 21.71
N VAL A 92 9.66 8.65 20.98
CA VAL A 92 11.09 8.71 21.37
C VAL A 92 11.87 7.42 21.10
N ALA A 93 12.48 7.40 19.91
CA ALA A 93 13.63 6.54 19.61
C ALA A 93 14.83 6.95 20.48
N ASN A 94 15.52 5.97 21.08
CA ASN A 94 16.95 5.74 20.89
C ASN A 94 17.46 4.71 21.91
N ASN A 95 17.95 3.59 21.38
CA ASN A 95 18.99 2.67 21.89
C ASN A 95 18.58 1.21 21.67
N LEU A 96 18.83 0.72 20.45
CA LEU A 96 18.79 -0.71 20.12
C LEU A 96 20.07 -1.38 20.64
N LEU A 97 19.93 -2.54 21.29
CA LEU A 97 20.78 -3.75 21.18
C LEU A 97 20.16 -4.89 22.04
N PRO A 98 20.39 -6.19 21.78
CA PRO A 98 20.18 -6.95 20.54
C PRO A 98 19.25 -8.15 20.81
N VAL A 99 18.13 -8.26 20.09
CA VAL A 99 17.36 -9.52 20.06
C VAL A 99 18.11 -10.46 19.12
N GLN A 100 18.45 -11.67 19.60
CA GLN A 100 18.95 -12.72 18.72
C GLN A 100 17.82 -13.09 17.77
N ASP A 101 17.94 -12.56 16.55
CA ASP A 101 17.06 -12.83 15.43
C ASP A 101 17.08 -14.32 15.10
N GLY A 102 16.17 -15.07 15.72
CA GLY A 102 15.47 -16.12 15.01
C GLY A 102 14.61 -15.43 13.96
N VAL A 103 15.21 -15.12 12.81
CA VAL A 103 14.54 -14.53 11.64
C VAL A 103 13.42 -15.48 11.23
N LEU A 104 12.22 -15.33 11.81
CA LEU A 104 11.01 -15.53 11.02
C LEU A 104 11.01 -14.36 10.05
N GLU A 105 11.65 -14.63 8.92
CA GLU A 105 11.53 -13.85 7.71
C GLU A 105 10.03 -13.82 7.41
N VAL A 106 9.33 -12.81 7.94
CA VAL A 106 8.04 -12.41 7.39
C VAL A 106 8.42 -11.83 6.04
N LYS A 107 8.62 -12.73 5.07
CA LYS A 107 8.64 -12.41 3.65
C LYS A 107 7.32 -11.73 3.43
N ASN A 108 7.34 -10.40 3.46
CA ASN A 108 6.47 -9.50 2.73
C ASN A 108 5.56 -10.28 1.76
N THR A 109 4.41 -10.74 2.26
CA THR A 109 3.37 -11.33 1.43
C THR A 109 2.66 -10.18 0.73
N SER A 110 3.37 -9.55 -0.20
CA SER A 110 2.88 -8.53 -1.14
C SER A 110 1.87 -9.10 -2.15
N THR A 111 1.19 -10.19 -1.77
CA THR A 111 0.15 -10.88 -2.54
C THR A 111 -1.00 -11.36 -1.65
N CYS A 112 -1.07 -10.93 -0.38
CA CYS A 112 -2.28 -11.12 0.42
C CYS A 112 -3.29 -10.03 0.09
N PHE A 113 -4.26 -10.33 -0.79
CA PHE A 113 -5.46 -9.52 -0.94
C PHE A 113 -6.49 -9.94 0.14
N CYS A 114 -6.16 -9.67 1.39
CA CYS A 114 -7.17 -9.53 2.44
C CYS A 114 -7.44 -8.03 2.55
N ALA A 115 -8.69 -7.60 2.34
CA ALA A 115 -9.09 -6.22 2.61
C ALA A 115 -8.75 -5.90 4.08
N PRO A 116 -7.81 -4.99 4.36
CA PRO A 116 -7.49 -4.69 5.74
C PRO A 116 -8.60 -3.79 6.27
N THR A 117 -9.44 -4.32 7.15
CA THR A 117 -10.13 -3.46 8.13
C THR A 117 -9.12 -3.13 9.22
N THR A 118 -8.02 -2.50 8.84
CA THR A 118 -7.22 -1.73 9.77
C THR A 118 -7.91 -0.38 9.84
N ARG A 119 -8.36 -0.01 11.04
CA ARG A 119 -8.68 1.40 11.33
C ARG A 119 -7.37 2.17 11.20
N VAL A 120 -7.07 2.60 9.97
CA VAL A 120 -6.06 3.60 9.71
C VAL A 120 -6.51 4.84 10.46
N ARG A 121 -5.77 5.19 11.52
CA ARG A 121 -5.77 6.56 12.03
C ARG A 121 -5.59 7.47 10.83
N ASP A 122 -6.60 8.30 10.61
CA ASP A 122 -6.73 9.33 9.59
C ASP A 122 -5.40 10.05 9.34
N GLN A 123 -4.56 9.49 8.45
CA GLN A 123 -3.48 10.23 7.83
C GLN A 123 -4.11 10.91 6.64
N SER A 124 -4.35 12.20 6.82
CA SER A 124 -4.90 13.13 5.83
C SER A 124 -4.49 12.73 4.40
N PRO A 125 -5.44 12.59 3.46
CA PRO A 125 -5.24 11.98 2.13
C PRO A 125 -4.43 12.86 1.16
N ASN A 126 -3.67 13.83 1.67
CA ASN A 126 -3.10 14.93 0.89
C ASN A 126 -1.57 14.92 0.80
N SER A 127 -0.85 14.05 1.52
CA SER A 127 0.63 14.10 1.54
C SER A 127 1.32 13.64 0.25
N GLY A 128 0.63 12.88 -0.62
CA GLY A 128 1.19 12.34 -1.87
C GLY A 128 0.86 13.12 -3.15
N LEU A 129 0.05 14.17 -3.07
CA LEU A 129 -0.46 14.92 -4.25
C LEU A 129 -0.16 16.43 -4.17
N GLU A 130 0.71 16.82 -3.25
CA GLU A 130 1.11 18.20 -3.03
C GLU A 130 2.62 18.35 -3.25
N ILE A 131 3.02 19.45 -3.90
CA ILE A 131 4.43 19.85 -4.05
C ILE A 131 4.62 21.23 -3.44
N SER A 132 5.84 21.56 -3.03
CA SER A 132 6.11 22.89 -2.50
C SER A 132 5.84 23.95 -3.56
N CYS A 133 5.28 25.07 -3.12
CA CYS A 133 5.00 26.24 -3.95
C CYS A 133 6.25 26.74 -4.69
N GLU A 134 7.43 26.58 -4.10
CA GLU A 134 8.71 26.99 -4.68
C GLU A 134 9.11 26.10 -5.86
N THR A 135 8.96 24.79 -5.69
CA THR A 135 9.18 23.81 -6.76
C THR A 135 8.14 24.00 -7.88
N ALA A 136 6.87 24.19 -7.52
CA ALA A 136 5.80 24.47 -8.48
C ALA A 136 6.06 25.74 -9.29
N ALA A 137 6.47 26.84 -8.63
CA ALA A 137 6.75 28.10 -9.29
C ALA A 137 7.94 28.02 -10.25
N THR A 138 8.99 27.28 -9.87
CA THR A 138 10.15 27.05 -10.74
C THR A 138 9.74 26.27 -12.00
N ILE A 139 8.96 25.19 -11.85
CA ILE A 139 8.49 24.38 -12.99
C ILE A 139 7.63 25.22 -13.94
N ILE A 140 6.69 26.01 -13.41
CA ILE A 140 5.79 26.82 -14.23
C ILE A 140 6.55 27.96 -14.93
N ALA A 141 7.48 28.62 -14.24
CA ALA A 141 8.33 29.67 -14.81
C ALA A 141 9.17 29.14 -15.99
N ASP A 142 9.80 27.97 -15.81
CA ASP A 142 10.59 27.31 -16.85
C ASP A 142 9.74 26.92 -18.07
N MET A 143 8.54 26.39 -17.85
CA MET A 143 7.64 25.95 -18.92
C MET A 143 6.99 27.12 -19.68
N ARG A 144 6.75 28.26 -19.02
CA ARG A 144 6.17 29.47 -19.64
C ARG A 144 7.22 30.41 -20.22
N GLY A 145 8.49 30.24 -19.86
CA GLY A 145 9.57 31.16 -20.19
C GLY A 145 9.46 32.51 -19.46
N ASP A 146 8.64 32.59 -18.40
CA ASP A 146 8.41 33.80 -17.62
C ASP A 146 9.31 33.72 -16.38
N GLY A 147 10.41 34.47 -16.37
CA GLY A 147 11.49 34.32 -15.37
C GLY A 147 11.17 34.86 -13.96
N ASP A 148 9.96 35.37 -13.74
CA ASP A 148 9.53 35.97 -12.48
C ASP A 148 8.74 34.96 -11.63
N LYS A 149 9.45 34.26 -10.76
CA LYS A 149 8.92 33.18 -9.90
C LYS A 149 7.92 33.71 -8.88
N GLU A 150 8.10 34.95 -8.43
CA GLU A 150 7.27 35.63 -7.46
C GLU A 150 5.88 35.92 -8.01
N ARG A 151 5.79 36.24 -9.31
CA ARG A 151 4.53 36.43 -10.01
C ARG A 151 3.74 35.12 -10.14
N VAL A 152 4.43 34.01 -10.43
CA VAL A 152 3.82 32.67 -10.48
C VAL A 152 3.34 32.22 -9.10
N ARG A 153 4.11 32.48 -8.04
CA ARG A 153 3.70 32.20 -6.65
C ARG A 153 2.44 32.97 -6.26
N ALA A 154 2.34 34.24 -6.67
CA ALA A 154 1.15 35.04 -6.43
C ALA A 154 -0.09 34.45 -7.15
N SER A 155 0.07 33.96 -8.39
CA SER A 155 -1.01 33.28 -9.13
C SER A 155 -1.42 31.93 -8.51
N LEU A 156 -0.49 31.24 -7.84
CA LEU A 156 -0.80 30.05 -7.02
C LEU A 156 -1.51 30.39 -5.70
N GLY A 157 -1.69 31.68 -5.38
CA GLY A 157 -2.30 32.15 -4.13
C GLY A 157 -1.37 32.12 -2.91
N CYS A 158 -0.05 31.94 -3.12
CA CYS A 158 0.93 31.87 -2.04
C CYS A 158 1.45 33.25 -1.65
N ARG A 159 1.69 33.46 -0.34
CA ARG A 159 2.25 34.69 0.22
C ARG A 159 3.78 34.73 0.04
N LYS A 160 4.33 35.93 -0.01
CA LYS A 160 5.79 36.14 -0.13
C LYS A 160 6.48 35.67 1.16
N GLY A 161 7.45 34.75 1.02
CA GLY A 161 8.31 34.30 2.12
C GLY A 161 7.80 33.13 2.97
N GLU A 162 6.67 32.50 2.61
CA GLU A 162 6.13 31.33 3.33
C GLU A 162 6.32 30.03 2.54
N GLU A 163 6.66 28.94 3.22
CA GLU A 163 6.69 27.59 2.64
C GLU A 163 5.27 26.98 2.65
N CYS A 164 4.53 27.17 1.55
CA CYS A 164 3.23 26.53 1.29
C CYS A 164 3.40 25.29 0.39
N ASN A 165 2.49 24.33 0.53
CA ASN A 165 2.35 23.22 -0.41
C ASN A 165 1.09 23.44 -1.27
N VAL A 166 1.21 23.14 -2.56
CA VAL A 166 0.15 23.29 -3.55
C VAL A 166 -0.18 21.94 -4.16
N LYS A 167 -1.47 21.72 -4.46
CA LYS A 167 -1.91 20.47 -5.09
C LYS A 167 -1.39 20.38 -6.53
N ASN A 168 -0.91 19.21 -6.91
CA ASN A 168 -0.40 18.94 -8.26
C ASN A 168 -1.46 19.22 -9.34
N THR A 169 -2.74 19.03 -9.00
CA THR A 169 -3.87 19.35 -9.90
C THR A 169 -3.97 20.84 -10.23
N ILE A 170 -3.67 21.72 -9.27
CA ILE A 170 -3.71 23.17 -9.47
C ILE A 170 -2.54 23.66 -10.33
N VAL A 171 -1.36 23.03 -10.18
CA VAL A 171 -0.19 23.34 -11.01
C VAL A 171 -0.48 23.04 -12.49
N LEU A 172 -1.06 21.87 -12.77
CA LEU A 172 -1.43 21.49 -14.14
C LEU A 172 -2.51 22.40 -14.74
N GLN A 173 -3.49 22.82 -13.93
CA GLN A 173 -4.54 23.73 -14.38
C GLN A 173 -3.99 25.12 -14.70
N ILE A 174 -3.13 25.66 -13.83
CA ILE A 174 -2.51 26.94 -14.06
C ILE A 174 -1.60 26.87 -15.30
N MET A 175 -0.93 25.76 -15.59
CA MET A 175 -0.12 25.65 -16.82
C MET A 175 -0.94 25.80 -18.13
N ASP A 176 -2.23 25.47 -18.12
CA ASP A 176 -3.09 25.45 -19.32
C ASP A 176 -3.80 26.80 -19.60
N GLU A 177 -3.89 27.68 -18.61
CA GLU A 177 -4.47 29.03 -18.74
C GLU A 177 -3.45 30.02 -19.34
N ARG A 178 -3.50 30.22 -20.66
CA ARG A 178 -2.77 31.29 -21.38
C ARG A 178 -3.47 32.64 -21.31
#